data_AF-A0A3M1T5M4-F1
#
_entry.id   AF-A0A3M1T5M4-F1
#
_cell.length_a   1.000
_cell.length_b   1.000
_cell.length_c   1.000
_cell.angle_alpha   90.00
_cell.angle_beta   90.00
_cell.angle_gamma   90.00
#
_symmetry.space_group_name_H-M   'P 1'
#
loop_
_entity.id
_entity.type
_entity.pdbx_description
1 polymer ?
#
loop_
_entity_poly.entity_id
_entity_poly.type
_entity_poly.pdbx_seq_one_letter_code
_entity_poly.pdbx_strand_id
1 'polypeptide(L)'
;MRLRRPARAGRKAARPRPQRRTGAASCPSCGAPVKFRNRRSVARVCEYCDTTLVRDDAGDALRELGKVSHLVADASPLRIGATGTCFGVGFSVLGRLQIEHETGLWNEWFLEWADGHTGWLGEALGQYLITFPARGEGIRTFVPLFDELSVGQRVVIDGKRYTVTELRKALATGTEGETPFVVEEGYELPYADLRRGSDGFGTIDYSEDPPLVFTGRCVSWPDLNLRGYRSFDGWQG
;
A
#
# COMPACT_ATOMS: atom_id res chain seq x y z
N MET A 1 -24.42 53.55 -1.99
CA MET A 1 -23.11 52.97 -2.34
C MET A 1 -23.21 51.45 -2.28
N ARG A 2 -23.42 50.76 -3.41
CA ARG A 2 -23.61 49.29 -3.48
C ARG A 2 -22.25 48.61 -3.67
N LEU A 3 -21.82 47.79 -2.71
CA LEU A 3 -20.59 47.01 -2.78
C LEU A 3 -20.72 45.88 -3.81
N ARG A 4 -19.81 45.85 -4.79
CA ARG A 4 -19.72 44.79 -5.82
C ARG A 4 -19.08 43.53 -5.20
N ARG A 5 -19.71 42.37 -5.37
CA ARG A 5 -19.14 41.05 -5.05
C ARG A 5 -18.04 40.70 -6.08
N PRO A 6 -16.91 40.08 -5.66
CA PRO A 6 -15.92 39.58 -6.60
C PRO A 6 -16.43 38.30 -7.31
N ALA A 7 -16.04 38.15 -8.58
CA ALA A 7 -16.41 37.01 -9.42
C ALA A 7 -15.69 35.72 -8.95
N ARG A 8 -16.43 34.60 -8.92
CA ARG A 8 -15.85 33.27 -8.67
C ARG A 8 -15.00 32.85 -9.87
N ALA A 9 -13.72 32.58 -9.64
CA ALA A 9 -12.85 31.93 -10.61
C ALA A 9 -13.39 30.52 -10.92
N GLY A 10 -13.61 30.23 -12.20
CA GLY A 10 -14.08 28.92 -12.66
C GLY A 10 -13.02 27.84 -12.42
N ARG A 11 -13.40 26.76 -11.73
CA ARG A 11 -12.58 25.54 -11.63
C ARG A 11 -12.48 24.92 -13.02
N LYS A 12 -11.27 24.86 -13.60
CA LYS A 12 -11.00 24.04 -14.78
C LYS A 12 -11.26 22.57 -14.43
N ALA A 13 -12.07 21.89 -15.23
CA ALA A 13 -12.28 20.45 -15.10
C ALA A 13 -10.93 19.72 -15.23
N ALA A 14 -10.62 18.85 -14.27
CA ALA A 14 -9.45 17.98 -14.35
C ALA A 14 -9.56 17.08 -15.59
N ARG A 15 -8.49 17.00 -16.38
CA ARG A 15 -8.41 16.03 -17.49
C ARG A 15 -8.63 14.62 -16.93
N PRO A 16 -9.42 13.75 -17.60
CA PRO A 16 -9.55 12.37 -17.18
C PRO A 16 -8.16 11.72 -17.17
N ARG A 17 -7.80 11.07 -16.06
CA ARG A 17 -6.55 10.32 -15.97
C ARG A 17 -6.58 9.20 -17.04
N PRO A 18 -5.54 9.07 -17.88
CA PRO A 18 -5.44 7.96 -18.82
C PRO A 18 -5.61 6.62 -18.11
N GLN A 19 -6.43 5.74 -18.68
CA GLN A 19 -6.70 4.41 -18.11
C GLN A 19 -5.54 3.47 -18.43
N ARG A 20 -4.74 3.13 -17.41
CA ARG A 20 -3.62 2.18 -17.55
C ARG A 20 -4.15 0.79 -17.92
N ARG A 21 -3.63 0.21 -19.00
CA ARG A 21 -4.05 -1.10 -19.54
C ARG A 21 -3.39 -2.26 -18.81
N THR A 22 -4.15 -3.33 -18.57
CA THR A 22 -3.58 -4.66 -18.26
C THR A 22 -3.01 -5.27 -19.53
N GLY A 23 -1.77 -5.78 -19.52
CA GLY A 23 -1.13 -6.28 -20.73
C GLY A 23 0.25 -6.88 -20.50
N ALA A 24 0.70 -7.67 -21.48
CA ALA A 24 2.07 -8.17 -21.54
C ALA A 24 2.97 -7.14 -22.25
N ALA A 25 4.16 -6.95 -21.74
CA ALA A 25 5.23 -6.12 -22.28
C ALA A 25 6.57 -6.85 -22.11
N SER A 26 7.66 -6.30 -22.63
CA SER A 26 9.01 -6.80 -22.39
C SER A 26 9.77 -5.86 -21.46
N CYS A 27 10.55 -6.41 -20.54
CA CYS A 27 11.48 -5.66 -19.71
C CYS A 27 12.52 -4.97 -20.62
N PRO A 28 12.66 -3.63 -20.58
CA PRO A 28 13.68 -2.93 -21.37
C PRO A 28 15.12 -3.34 -21.02
N SER A 29 15.36 -3.75 -19.77
CA SER A 29 16.68 -4.11 -19.25
C SER A 29 17.18 -5.48 -19.72
N CYS A 30 16.30 -6.49 -19.75
CA CYS A 30 16.69 -7.89 -20.00
C CYS A 30 15.87 -8.62 -21.07
N GLY A 31 14.84 -7.98 -21.64
CA GLY A 31 13.98 -8.56 -22.67
C GLY A 31 12.91 -9.54 -22.17
N ALA A 32 12.94 -9.93 -20.89
CA ALA A 32 12.00 -10.90 -20.32
C ALA A 32 10.53 -10.42 -20.41
N PRO A 33 9.56 -11.34 -20.55
CA PRO A 33 8.15 -10.98 -20.55
C PRO A 33 7.71 -10.47 -19.18
N VAL A 34 6.99 -9.37 -19.16
CA VAL A 34 6.44 -8.72 -17.97
C VAL A 34 4.94 -8.54 -18.16
N LYS A 35 4.17 -8.87 -17.13
CA LYS A 35 2.72 -8.67 -17.13
C LYS A 35 2.31 -7.93 -15.87
N PHE A 36 1.54 -6.87 -16.06
CA PHE A 36 0.83 -6.23 -14.97
C PHE A 36 -0.59 -6.81 -14.87
N ARG A 37 -0.91 -7.37 -13.71
CA ARG A 37 -2.20 -7.98 -13.39
C ARG A 37 -3.25 -6.94 -13.06
N ASN A 38 -2.87 -5.86 -12.37
CA ASN A 38 -3.80 -4.84 -11.93
C ASN A 38 -3.58 -3.50 -12.65
N ARG A 39 -4.67 -2.77 -12.92
CA ARG A 39 -4.64 -1.47 -13.64
C ARG A 39 -4.18 -0.31 -12.77
N ARG A 40 -4.31 -0.43 -11.45
CA ARG A 40 -3.90 0.55 -10.43
C ARG A 40 -2.42 0.42 -10.08
N SER A 41 -1.76 -0.68 -10.44
CA SER A 41 -0.32 -0.83 -10.32
C SER A 41 0.38 0.24 -11.17
N VAL A 42 1.32 0.95 -10.56
CA VAL A 42 2.15 1.99 -11.20
C VAL A 42 3.52 1.42 -11.55
N ALA A 43 4.09 0.64 -10.63
CA ALA A 43 5.40 0.02 -10.82
C ALA A 43 5.34 -1.51 -10.62
N ARG A 44 6.37 -2.18 -11.11
CA ARG A 44 6.60 -3.61 -10.92
C ARG A 44 8.09 -3.93 -10.93
N VAL A 45 8.54 -4.85 -10.08
CA VAL A 45 9.90 -5.41 -10.15
C VAL A 45 9.94 -6.59 -11.13
N CYS A 46 10.89 -6.57 -12.05
CA CYS A 46 11.12 -7.68 -12.98
C CYS A 46 11.63 -8.91 -12.24
N GLU A 47 10.89 -10.01 -12.28
CA GLU A 47 11.22 -11.27 -11.58
C GLU A 47 12.51 -11.95 -12.10
N TYR A 48 13.09 -11.45 -13.21
CA TYR A 48 14.29 -12.04 -13.84
C TYR A 48 15.58 -11.26 -13.60
N CYS A 49 15.49 -9.94 -13.41
CA CYS A 49 16.68 -9.08 -13.31
C CYS A 49 16.60 -8.02 -12.20
N ASP A 50 15.51 -8.01 -11.42
CA ASP A 50 15.26 -7.10 -10.30
C ASP A 50 15.18 -5.62 -10.66
N THR A 51 15.05 -5.30 -11.95
CA THR A 51 14.85 -3.93 -12.41
C THR A 51 13.43 -3.47 -12.09
N THR A 52 13.29 -2.29 -11.48
CA THR A 52 12.01 -1.63 -11.27
C THR A 52 11.52 -1.01 -12.58
N LEU A 53 10.31 -1.41 -12.98
CA LEU A 53 9.64 -1.00 -14.21
C LEU A 53 8.44 -0.13 -13.86
N VAL A 54 8.34 1.03 -14.49
CA VAL A 54 7.24 1.97 -14.28
C VAL A 54 6.43 2.10 -15.56
N ARG A 55 5.11 2.07 -15.44
CA ARG A 55 4.22 2.38 -16.55
C ARG A 55 4.28 3.86 -16.86
N ASP A 56 4.47 4.23 -18.13
CA ASP A 56 4.26 5.60 -18.56
C ASP A 56 2.80 6.05 -18.34
N ASP A 57 2.56 7.35 -18.38
CA ASP A 57 1.22 7.89 -18.10
C ASP A 57 0.19 7.44 -19.15
N ALA A 58 0.60 7.09 -20.37
CA ALA A 58 -0.28 6.52 -21.39
C ALA A 58 -0.63 5.04 -21.13
N GLY A 59 0.18 4.32 -20.35
CA GLY A 59 0.04 2.90 -20.08
C GLY A 59 0.52 1.98 -21.22
N ASP A 60 1.26 2.53 -22.18
CA ASP A 60 1.67 1.86 -23.42
C ASP A 60 3.16 1.50 -23.43
N ALA A 61 4.01 2.20 -22.68
CA ALA A 61 5.44 1.92 -22.58
C ALA A 61 5.91 1.70 -21.13
N LEU A 62 6.95 0.87 -20.97
CA LEU A 62 7.65 0.67 -19.71
C LEU A 62 8.94 1.48 -19.70
N ARG A 63 9.16 2.21 -18.60
CA ARG A 63 10.43 2.87 -18.29
C ARG A 63 11.12 2.11 -17.16
N GLU A 64 12.42 1.90 -17.28
CA GLU A 64 13.22 1.35 -16.18
C GLU A 64 13.73 2.46 -15.25
N LEU A 65 13.74 2.15 -13.95
CA LEU A 65 14.37 2.97 -12.91
C LEU A 65 15.69 2.38 -12.39
N GLY A 66 16.07 1.20 -12.88
CA GLY A 66 17.19 0.43 -12.34
C GLY A 66 16.80 -0.46 -11.16
N LYS A 67 17.81 -0.99 -10.47
CA LYS A 67 17.63 -1.83 -9.28
C LYS A 67 17.58 -0.93 -8.05
N VAL A 68 16.38 -0.56 -7.63
CA VAL A 68 16.13 0.32 -6.47
C VAL A 68 15.62 -0.45 -5.24
N SER A 69 15.53 -1.78 -5.32
CA SER A 69 15.00 -2.63 -4.25
C SER A 69 16.03 -3.65 -3.76
N HIS A 70 16.23 -3.73 -2.44
CA HIS A 70 17.01 -4.79 -1.81
C HIS A 70 16.14 -5.52 -0.77
N LEU A 71 15.44 -6.58 -1.22
CA LEU A 71 14.68 -7.42 -0.30
C LEU A 71 15.64 -8.23 0.57
N VAL A 72 15.55 -8.04 1.88
CA VAL A 72 16.18 -8.92 2.87
C VAL A 72 15.37 -10.20 2.95
N ALA A 73 16.07 -11.35 2.88
CA ALA A 73 15.44 -12.65 3.02
C ALA A 73 14.70 -12.76 4.37
N ASP A 74 13.45 -13.22 4.31
CA ASP A 74 12.61 -13.44 5.49
C ASP A 74 11.86 -14.77 5.42
N ALA A 75 11.24 -15.13 6.52
CA ALA A 75 10.46 -16.35 6.67
C ALA A 75 8.96 -16.13 6.40
N SER A 76 8.58 -15.14 5.57
CA SER A 76 7.18 -14.93 5.27
C SER A 76 6.61 -16.11 4.46
N PRO A 77 5.50 -16.73 4.89
CA PRO A 77 4.79 -17.71 4.09
C PRO A 77 4.06 -17.07 2.91
N LEU A 78 3.78 -15.77 2.94
CA LEU A 78 3.15 -15.07 1.83
C LEU A 78 4.10 -14.96 0.62
N ARG A 79 3.51 -14.91 -0.57
CA ARG A 79 4.26 -14.73 -1.83
C ARG A 79 3.37 -14.11 -2.90
N ILE A 80 4.01 -13.47 -3.88
CA ILE A 80 3.33 -12.98 -5.08
C ILE A 80 2.60 -14.14 -5.78
N GLY A 81 1.34 -13.89 -6.15
CA GLY A 81 0.45 -14.87 -6.77
C GLY A 81 -0.33 -15.77 -5.80
N ALA A 82 -0.06 -15.71 -4.49
CA ALA A 82 -0.94 -16.33 -3.51
C ALA A 82 -2.34 -15.71 -3.58
N THR A 83 -3.36 -16.49 -3.22
CA THR A 83 -4.76 -16.07 -3.22
C THR A 83 -5.40 -16.38 -1.88
N GLY A 84 -6.48 -15.70 -1.53
CA GLY A 84 -7.21 -15.96 -0.30
C GLY A 84 -8.64 -15.45 -0.34
N THR A 85 -9.33 -15.53 0.79
CA THR A 85 -10.66 -14.96 0.97
C THR A 85 -10.76 -14.44 2.39
N CYS A 86 -11.10 -13.17 2.54
CA CYS A 86 -11.31 -12.57 3.85
C CYS A 86 -12.50 -11.61 3.78
N PHE A 87 -13.23 -11.42 4.89
CA PHE A 87 -14.46 -10.61 4.92
C PHE A 87 -15.50 -10.99 3.83
N GLY A 88 -15.50 -12.26 3.41
CA GLY A 88 -16.39 -12.78 2.36
C GLY A 88 -15.99 -12.42 0.92
N VAL A 89 -14.83 -11.79 0.69
CA VAL A 89 -14.35 -11.37 -0.63
C VAL A 89 -13.01 -12.02 -0.93
N GLY A 90 -12.86 -12.54 -2.15
CA GLY A 90 -11.59 -13.11 -2.61
C GLY A 90 -10.53 -12.04 -2.86
N PHE A 91 -9.26 -12.38 -2.66
CA PHE A 91 -8.15 -11.51 -2.99
C PHE A 91 -6.96 -12.27 -3.61
N SER A 92 -6.09 -11.54 -4.30
CA SER A 92 -4.81 -12.01 -4.86
C SER A 92 -3.66 -11.10 -4.40
N VAL A 93 -2.53 -11.71 -4.07
CA VAL A 93 -1.29 -11.01 -3.68
C VAL A 93 -0.54 -10.59 -4.94
N LEU A 94 -0.39 -9.29 -5.14
CA LEU A 94 0.20 -8.72 -6.36
C LEU A 94 1.61 -8.20 -6.17
N GLY A 95 1.90 -7.66 -4.99
CA GLY A 95 3.21 -7.10 -4.66
C GLY A 95 3.50 -7.13 -3.18
N ARG A 96 4.69 -6.66 -2.85
CA ARG A 96 5.21 -6.57 -1.49
C ARG A 96 6.08 -5.32 -1.39
N LEU A 97 5.95 -4.61 -0.29
CA LEU A 97 6.99 -3.71 0.23
C LEU A 97 7.57 -4.35 1.48
N GLN A 98 8.89 -4.30 1.62
CA GLN A 98 9.55 -4.59 2.88
C GLN A 98 9.99 -3.27 3.50
N ILE A 99 9.65 -3.09 4.76
CA ILE A 99 9.85 -1.84 5.47
C ILE A 99 10.66 -2.11 6.73
N GLU A 100 11.68 -1.29 6.94
CA GLU A 100 12.60 -1.35 8.07
C GLU A 100 12.33 -0.21 9.05
N HIS A 101 12.29 -0.55 10.33
CA HIS A 101 12.32 0.40 11.42
C HIS A 101 13.38 -0.04 12.44
N GLU A 102 13.65 0.81 13.43
CA GLU A 102 14.73 0.66 14.41
C GLU A 102 14.81 -0.73 15.08
N THR A 103 13.71 -1.46 15.18
CA THR A 103 13.63 -2.72 15.91
C THR A 103 13.23 -3.93 15.06
N GLY A 104 13.14 -3.79 13.74
CA GLY A 104 12.75 -4.92 12.89
C GLY A 104 12.30 -4.56 11.49
N LEU A 105 11.77 -5.59 10.82
CA LEU A 105 11.20 -5.52 9.49
C LEU A 105 9.73 -5.93 9.54
N TRP A 106 8.91 -5.33 8.70
CA TRP A 106 7.60 -5.86 8.37
C TRP A 106 7.37 -5.83 6.87
N ASN A 107 6.34 -6.56 6.43
CA ASN A 107 5.92 -6.59 5.04
C ASN A 107 4.55 -5.95 4.86
N GLU A 108 4.42 -5.18 3.80
CA GLU A 108 3.13 -4.71 3.30
C GLU A 108 2.83 -5.40 1.97
N TRP A 109 1.89 -6.33 2.00
CA TRP A 109 1.49 -7.09 0.81
C TRP A 109 0.39 -6.35 0.06
N PHE A 110 0.64 -5.98 -1.18
CA PHE A 110 -0.33 -5.30 -2.03
C PHE A 110 -1.36 -6.29 -2.57
N LEU A 111 -2.64 -6.05 -2.27
CA LEU A 111 -3.74 -6.95 -2.60
C LEU A 111 -4.70 -6.35 -3.63
N GLU A 112 -5.12 -7.19 -4.58
CA GLU A 112 -6.30 -6.95 -5.40
C GLU A 112 -7.46 -7.80 -4.92
N TRP A 113 -8.62 -7.17 -4.76
CA TRP A 113 -9.85 -7.80 -4.29
C TRP A 113 -10.80 -8.09 -5.46
N ALA A 114 -11.58 -9.16 -5.35
CA ALA A 114 -12.45 -9.66 -6.41
C ALA A 114 -13.57 -8.68 -6.81
N ASP A 115 -13.88 -7.71 -5.96
CA ASP A 115 -14.83 -6.62 -6.21
C ASP A 115 -14.15 -5.36 -6.80
N GLY A 116 -12.86 -5.44 -7.16
CA GLY A 116 -12.15 -4.44 -7.97
C GLY A 116 -11.48 -3.31 -7.18
N HIS A 117 -11.50 -3.36 -5.84
CA HIS A 117 -10.69 -2.47 -5.02
C HIS A 117 -9.33 -3.10 -4.68
N THR A 118 -8.44 -2.28 -4.12
CA THR A 118 -7.11 -2.70 -3.65
C THR A 118 -6.98 -2.39 -2.17
N GLY A 119 -6.13 -3.16 -1.49
CA GLY A 119 -5.83 -2.98 -0.08
C GLY A 119 -4.43 -3.49 0.23
N TRP A 120 -4.08 -3.45 1.51
CA TRP A 120 -2.81 -3.91 2.02
C TRP A 120 -3.03 -5.00 3.07
N LEU A 121 -2.11 -5.95 3.12
CA LEU A 121 -1.96 -6.87 4.22
C LEU A 121 -0.60 -6.62 4.88
N GLY A 122 -0.63 -5.95 6.03
CA GLY A 122 0.53 -5.78 6.89
C GLY A 122 0.83 -7.09 7.63
N GLU A 123 2.07 -7.54 7.57
CA GLU A 123 2.58 -8.72 8.25
C GLU A 123 3.77 -8.30 9.14
N ALA A 124 3.52 -8.27 10.45
CA ALA A 124 4.52 -7.88 11.44
C ALA A 124 4.39 -8.76 12.68
N LEU A 125 5.49 -9.39 13.12
CA LEU A 125 5.56 -10.16 14.38
C LEU A 125 4.41 -11.19 14.55
N GLY A 126 4.01 -11.86 13.46
CA GLY A 126 2.91 -12.83 13.45
C GLY A 126 1.50 -12.24 13.49
N GLN A 127 1.37 -10.90 13.46
CA GLN A 127 0.11 -10.21 13.28
C GLN A 127 -0.16 -9.94 11.80
N TYR A 128 -1.42 -10.07 11.41
CA TYR A 128 -1.90 -9.80 10.07
C TYR A 128 -2.95 -8.69 10.12
N LEU A 129 -2.75 -7.66 9.29
CA LEU A 129 -3.54 -6.43 9.31
C LEU A 129 -4.05 -6.16 7.90
N ILE A 130 -5.34 -6.35 7.65
CA ILE A 130 -5.91 -5.94 6.36
C ILE A 130 -6.39 -4.52 6.46
N THR A 131 -5.91 -3.65 5.56
CA THR A 131 -6.31 -2.25 5.49
C THR A 131 -6.71 -1.81 4.08
N PHE A 132 -7.59 -0.81 4.06
CA PHE A 132 -8.09 -0.18 2.84
C PHE A 132 -7.96 1.34 2.95
N PRO A 133 -7.78 2.06 1.83
CA PRO A 133 -7.85 3.51 1.84
C PRO A 133 -9.14 3.99 2.50
N ALA A 134 -9.03 4.88 3.49
CA ALA A 134 -10.17 5.44 4.18
C ALA A 134 -11.08 6.17 3.17
N ARG A 135 -12.38 5.87 3.23
CA ARG A 135 -13.38 6.42 2.31
C ARG A 135 -14.16 7.51 3.03
N GLY A 136 -13.88 8.77 2.71
CA GLY A 136 -14.63 9.91 3.22
C GLY A 136 -14.00 11.22 2.73
N GLU A 137 -14.85 12.17 2.34
CA GLU A 137 -14.36 13.48 1.90
C GLU A 137 -13.62 14.19 3.04
N GLY A 138 -12.43 14.70 2.74
CA GLY A 138 -11.62 15.47 3.68
C GLY A 138 -10.93 14.67 4.79
N ILE A 139 -11.08 13.35 4.89
CA ILE A 139 -10.39 12.56 5.94
C ILE A 139 -8.88 12.86 5.96
N ARG A 140 -8.25 12.86 4.78
CA ARG A 140 -6.81 13.13 4.61
C ARG A 140 -6.40 14.54 5.04
N THR A 141 -7.32 15.50 5.02
CA THR A 141 -7.05 16.90 5.41
C THR A 141 -7.40 17.21 6.86
N PHE A 142 -8.07 16.29 7.58
CA PHE A 142 -8.53 16.51 8.95
C PHE A 142 -7.81 15.64 9.99
N VAL A 143 -6.92 14.74 9.57
CA VAL A 143 -6.04 14.05 10.52
C VAL A 143 -4.99 15.03 11.06
N PRO A 144 -4.58 14.91 12.33
CA PRO A 144 -3.50 15.74 12.88
C PRO A 144 -2.20 15.58 12.10
N LEU A 145 -1.32 16.58 12.16
CA LEU A 145 0.02 16.45 11.60
C LEU A 145 0.86 15.45 12.42
N PHE A 146 1.92 14.90 11.81
CA PHE A 146 2.79 13.92 12.47
C PHE A 146 3.33 14.44 13.82
N ASP A 147 3.83 15.69 13.84
CA ASP A 147 4.40 16.32 15.03
C ASP A 147 3.34 16.77 16.07
N GLU A 148 2.05 16.71 15.72
CA GLU A 148 0.93 16.99 16.62
C GLU A 148 0.34 15.71 17.26
N LEU A 149 0.88 14.54 16.90
CA LEU A 149 0.47 13.27 17.46
C LEU A 149 1.35 12.85 18.64
N SER A 150 0.76 12.07 19.53
CA SER A 150 1.46 11.36 20.60
C SER A 150 0.84 9.99 20.81
N VAL A 151 1.65 9.00 21.18
CA VAL A 151 1.14 7.67 21.58
C VAL A 151 0.15 7.84 22.75
N GLY A 152 -0.99 7.15 22.66
CA GLY A 152 -2.11 7.28 23.59
C GLY A 152 -3.13 8.36 23.24
N GLN A 153 -2.82 9.26 22.30
CA GLN A 153 -3.76 10.27 21.82
C GLN A 153 -4.95 9.62 21.10
N ARG A 154 -6.13 10.22 21.27
CA ARG A 154 -7.33 9.82 20.54
C ARG A 154 -7.50 10.65 19.28
N VAL A 155 -7.72 9.98 18.15
CA VAL A 155 -8.00 10.59 16.86
C VAL A 155 -9.32 10.07 16.30
N VAL A 156 -9.97 10.86 15.45
CA VAL A 156 -11.23 10.46 14.79
C VAL A 156 -10.96 10.29 13.30
N ILE A 157 -11.24 9.09 12.79
CA ILE A 157 -11.15 8.77 11.36
C ILE A 157 -12.49 8.17 10.96
N ASP A 158 -13.13 8.75 9.94
CA ASP A 158 -14.45 8.30 9.45
C ASP A 158 -15.49 8.18 10.58
N GLY A 159 -15.54 9.18 11.48
CA GLY A 159 -16.43 9.20 12.64
C GLY A 159 -16.12 8.16 13.73
N LYS A 160 -15.14 7.29 13.55
CA LYS A 160 -14.69 6.30 14.53
C LYS A 160 -13.53 6.85 15.35
N ARG A 161 -13.58 6.65 16.67
CA ARG A 161 -12.49 7.00 17.59
C ARG A 161 -11.44 5.90 17.60
N TYR A 162 -10.19 6.28 17.39
CA TYR A 162 -9.01 5.43 17.49
C TYR A 162 -8.05 5.98 18.54
N THR A 163 -7.17 5.12 19.05
CA THR A 163 -6.04 5.50 19.90
C THR A 163 -4.75 5.26 19.13
N VAL A 164 -3.84 6.24 19.11
CA VAL A 164 -2.48 6.11 18.57
C VAL A 164 -1.71 5.11 19.43
N THR A 165 -1.22 4.03 18.84
CA THR A 165 -0.41 3.01 19.53
C THR A 165 1.04 3.02 19.10
N GLU A 166 1.32 3.52 17.91
CA GLU A 166 2.69 3.69 17.43
C GLU A 166 2.79 4.97 16.61
N LEU A 167 3.92 5.66 16.72
CA LEU A 167 4.24 6.88 15.99
C LEU A 167 5.75 6.86 15.74
N ARG A 168 6.15 6.54 14.50
CA ARG A 168 7.55 6.30 14.15
C ARG A 168 7.86 6.73 12.73
N LYS A 169 9.14 6.70 12.40
CA LYS A 169 9.65 6.74 11.02
C LYS A 169 10.23 5.38 10.65
N ALA A 170 10.08 5.02 9.40
CA ALA A 170 10.61 3.80 8.82
C ALA A 170 11.11 4.05 7.40
N LEU A 171 11.73 3.04 6.79
CA LEU A 171 12.33 3.10 5.47
C LEU A 171 11.83 1.93 4.62
N ALA A 172 11.30 2.19 3.42
CA ALA A 172 11.04 1.11 2.47
C ALA A 172 12.37 0.66 1.86
N THR A 173 12.77 -0.59 2.12
CA THR A 173 14.08 -1.14 1.72
C THR A 173 14.00 -1.99 0.45
N GLY A 174 12.82 -2.52 0.12
CA GLY A 174 12.64 -3.33 -1.07
C GLY A 174 11.19 -3.49 -1.50
N THR A 175 11.02 -3.86 -2.77
CA THR A 175 9.71 -4.19 -3.35
C THR A 175 9.80 -5.49 -4.14
N GLU A 176 8.68 -6.22 -4.20
CA GLU A 176 8.50 -7.42 -5.04
C GLU A 176 7.17 -7.29 -5.79
N GLY A 177 7.06 -7.81 -7.01
CA GLY A 177 5.80 -7.81 -7.74
C GLY A 177 5.33 -6.39 -8.11
N GLU A 178 4.02 -6.13 -8.04
CA GLU A 178 3.37 -4.88 -8.44
C GLU A 178 3.08 -3.94 -7.26
N THR A 179 3.33 -2.63 -7.44
CA THR A 179 3.03 -1.60 -6.43
C THR A 179 2.17 -0.48 -7.02
N PRO A 180 1.29 0.16 -6.22
CA PRO A 180 0.44 1.26 -6.69
C PRO A 180 1.17 2.62 -6.78
N PHE A 181 2.46 2.66 -6.42
CA PHE A 181 3.34 3.83 -6.52
C PHE A 181 4.79 3.35 -6.75
N VAL A 182 5.69 4.29 -7.04
CA VAL A 182 7.12 4.03 -7.19
C VAL A 182 7.79 4.17 -5.83
N VAL A 183 8.57 3.17 -5.42
CA VAL A 183 9.48 3.27 -4.27
C VAL A 183 10.85 3.65 -4.79
N GLU A 184 11.35 4.80 -4.35
CA GLU A 184 12.68 5.30 -4.68
C GLU A 184 13.68 4.92 -3.57
N GLU A 185 14.98 5.02 -3.85
CA GLU A 185 16.00 4.82 -2.82
C GLU A 185 15.84 5.85 -1.71
N GLY A 186 15.88 5.40 -0.45
CA GLY A 186 15.70 6.30 0.69
C GLY A 186 14.25 6.67 0.99
N TYR A 187 13.25 5.94 0.47
CA TYR A 187 11.84 6.24 0.68
C TYR A 187 11.44 6.15 2.16
N GLU A 188 11.35 7.30 2.84
CA GLU A 188 10.94 7.41 4.23
C GLU A 188 9.41 7.27 4.39
N LEU A 189 9.02 6.59 5.46
CA LEU A 189 7.64 6.32 5.85
C LEU A 189 7.44 6.76 7.30
N PRO A 190 7.17 8.05 7.58
CA PRO A 190 6.64 8.46 8.87
C PRO A 190 5.19 7.99 8.97
N TYR A 191 4.83 7.31 10.05
CA TYR A 191 3.50 6.73 10.22
C TYR A 191 2.99 6.81 11.65
N ALA A 192 1.67 6.76 11.78
CA ALA A 192 0.97 6.58 13.05
C ALA A 192 0.00 5.41 12.96
N ASP A 193 0.29 4.32 13.67
CA ASP A 193 -0.62 3.18 13.77
C ASP A 193 -1.60 3.34 14.93
N LEU A 194 -2.82 2.91 14.68
CA LEU A 194 -3.99 3.24 15.46
C LEU A 194 -4.80 1.99 15.78
N ARG A 195 -5.34 1.90 17.00
CA ARG A 195 -6.22 0.80 17.44
C ARG A 195 -7.61 1.30 17.81
N ARG A 196 -8.63 0.48 17.55
CA ARG A 196 -10.03 0.71 17.96
C ARG A 196 -10.71 -0.62 18.31
N GLY A 197 -11.25 -0.71 19.52
CA GLY A 197 -11.97 -1.90 19.96
C GLY A 197 -11.03 -3.12 20.02
N SER A 198 -11.57 -4.32 19.80
CA SER A 198 -10.80 -5.57 19.89
C SER A 198 -9.90 -5.84 18.70
N ASP A 199 -10.30 -5.42 17.50
CA ASP A 199 -9.63 -5.81 16.25
C ASP A 199 -9.50 -4.65 15.24
N GLY A 200 -10.07 -3.47 15.51
CA GLY A 200 -10.01 -2.34 14.60
C GLY A 200 -8.61 -1.76 14.52
N PHE A 201 -8.15 -1.51 13.29
CA PHE A 201 -6.86 -0.91 13.00
C PHE A 201 -7.02 0.28 12.06
N GLY A 202 -6.08 1.21 12.13
CA GLY A 202 -5.88 2.23 11.12
C GLY A 202 -4.42 2.64 11.12
N THR A 203 -3.97 3.21 10.00
CA THR A 203 -2.66 3.82 9.90
C THR A 203 -2.76 5.13 9.13
N ILE A 204 -2.06 6.15 9.62
CA ILE A 204 -1.86 7.41 8.91
C ILE A 204 -0.41 7.38 8.42
N ASP A 205 -0.26 7.41 7.11
CA ASP A 205 1.03 7.41 6.42
C ASP A 205 1.30 8.84 5.93
N TYR A 206 2.39 9.42 6.43
CA TYR A 206 2.82 10.78 6.16
C TYR A 206 3.93 10.87 5.11
N SER A 207 4.11 9.84 4.27
CA SER A 207 5.01 9.90 3.11
C SER A 207 4.48 10.78 1.97
N GLU A 208 3.23 11.23 2.05
CA GLU A 208 2.56 12.08 1.06
C GLU A 208 1.87 13.29 1.72
N ASP A 209 1.64 14.37 0.95
CA ASP A 209 0.86 15.54 1.37
C ASP A 209 -0.36 15.76 0.45
N PRO A 210 -1.61 15.67 0.94
CA PRO A 210 -1.99 15.33 2.32
C PRO A 210 -1.68 13.86 2.65
N PRO A 211 -1.57 13.47 3.94
CA PRO A 211 -1.24 12.10 4.33
C PRO A 211 -2.23 11.08 3.76
N LEU A 212 -1.73 9.86 3.55
CA LEU A 212 -2.58 8.71 3.23
C LEU A 212 -3.16 8.16 4.53
N VAL A 213 -4.43 7.74 4.48
CA VAL A 213 -5.11 7.18 5.65
C VAL A 213 -5.72 5.86 5.25
N PHE A 214 -5.39 4.81 5.99
CA PHE A 214 -5.91 3.47 5.80
C PHE A 214 -6.62 3.01 7.06
N THR A 215 -7.71 2.26 6.89
CA THR A 215 -8.48 1.68 8.00
C THR A 215 -8.79 0.24 7.70
N GLY A 216 -8.91 -0.58 8.75
CA GLY A 216 -9.12 -2.00 8.58
C GLY A 216 -9.20 -2.75 9.89
N ARG A 217 -8.76 -4.02 9.87
CA ARG A 217 -8.88 -4.94 11.00
C ARG A 217 -7.67 -5.85 11.10
N CYS A 218 -7.32 -6.23 12.33
CA CYS A 218 -6.54 -7.42 12.60
C CYS A 218 -7.31 -8.67 12.19
N VAL A 219 -6.59 -9.61 11.61
CA VAL A 219 -7.10 -10.92 11.22
C VAL A 219 -6.10 -11.99 11.66
N SER A 220 -6.59 -13.21 11.85
CA SER A 220 -5.72 -14.36 12.08
C SER A 220 -5.32 -15.00 10.74
N TRP A 221 -4.30 -15.87 10.75
CA TRP A 221 -3.93 -16.61 9.55
C TRP A 221 -5.08 -17.45 8.98
N PRO A 222 -5.86 -18.21 9.78
CA PRO A 222 -7.05 -18.92 9.29
C PRO A 222 -8.10 -18.01 8.63
N ASP A 223 -8.26 -16.77 9.11
CA ASP A 223 -9.23 -15.82 8.54
C ASP A 223 -8.87 -15.38 7.11
N LEU A 224 -7.60 -15.53 6.70
CA LEU A 224 -7.14 -15.17 5.35
C LEU A 224 -7.50 -16.25 4.31
N ASN A 225 -7.77 -17.49 4.75
CA ASN A 225 -8.06 -18.64 3.90
C ASN A 225 -7.09 -18.74 2.70
N LEU A 226 -5.79 -18.59 2.98
CA LEU A 226 -4.76 -18.48 1.96
C LEU A 226 -4.54 -19.79 1.20
N ARG A 227 -4.17 -19.65 -0.06
CA ARG A 227 -3.73 -20.73 -0.97
C ARG A 227 -2.53 -20.27 -1.76
N GLY A 228 -1.65 -21.22 -2.08
CA GLY A 228 -0.42 -20.93 -2.83
C GLY A 228 0.62 -20.15 -2.01
N TYR A 229 0.54 -20.21 -0.68
CA TYR A 229 1.58 -19.72 0.22
C TYR A 229 2.79 -20.69 0.24
N ARG A 230 3.94 -20.23 0.73
CA ARG A 230 5.17 -21.02 0.88
C ARG A 230 5.02 -21.95 2.09
N SER A 231 5.46 -23.20 1.94
CA SER A 231 5.62 -24.13 3.05
C SER A 231 7.11 -24.32 3.33
N PHE A 232 7.51 -24.31 4.59
CA PHE A 232 8.88 -24.57 5.03
C PHE A 232 8.86 -25.25 6.41
N ASP A 233 9.96 -25.94 6.74
CA ASP A 233 10.06 -26.70 7.98
C ASP A 233 9.85 -25.81 9.21
N GLY A 234 8.93 -26.21 10.10
CA GLY A 234 8.56 -25.45 11.30
C GLY A 234 7.34 -24.54 11.16
N TRP A 235 6.77 -24.39 9.96
CA TRP A 235 5.55 -23.61 9.73
C TRP A 235 4.29 -24.51 9.79
N GLN A 236 3.30 -24.16 10.63
CA GLN A 236 2.13 -25.03 10.91
C GLN A 236 0.76 -24.46 10.50
N GLY A 237 0.68 -23.36 9.76
CA GLY A 237 -0.59 -22.79 9.30
C GLY A 237 -1.39 -22.12 10.42
#